data_AF-A0A933YCT2-F1
#
_entry.id   AF-A0A933YCT2-F1
#
_cell.length_a   1.000
_cell.length_b   1.000
_cell.length_c   1.000
_cell.angle_alpha   90.00
_cell.angle_beta   90.00
_cell.angle_gamma   90.00
#
_symmetry.space_group_name_H-M   'P 1'
#
loop_
_entity.id
_entity.type
_entity.pdbx_description
1 polymer ?
#
loop_
_entity_poly.entity_id
_entity_poly.type
_entity_poly.pdbx_seq_one_letter_code
_entity_poly.pdbx_strand_id
1 'polypeptide(L)'
;MRKFFFPILIIAILAFATVVVIAFGRGYRPDFSKKTISPTGLLVATSDPDGAQIWLDGNLKSATNTTLTLPPGWYTVKLLKEGFHPWEKKMK
;
A
#
# COMPACT_ATOMS: atom_id res chain seq x y z
N MET A 1 7.03 -5.87 48.28
CA MET A 1 6.86 -4.79 47.28
C MET A 1 6.98 -5.20 45.79
N ARG A 2 7.10 -6.50 45.42
CA ARG A 2 7.25 -6.94 44.01
C ARG A 2 5.93 -7.21 43.25
N LYS A 3 4.77 -7.11 43.92
CA LYS A 3 3.44 -7.48 43.35
C LYS A 3 2.76 -6.36 42.54
N PHE A 4 3.23 -5.11 42.64
CA PHE A 4 2.69 -3.97 41.87
C PHE A 4 3.35 -3.77 40.50
N PHE A 5 4.53 -4.35 40.28
CA PHE A 5 5.24 -4.22 39.00
C PHE A 5 4.58 -5.03 37.87
N PHE A 6 4.02 -6.19 38.23
CA PHE A 6 3.37 -7.10 37.28
C PHE A 6 2.13 -6.51 36.59
N PRO A 7 1.16 -5.88 37.30
CA PRO A 7 0.00 -5.26 36.64
C PRO A 7 0.37 -4.04 35.79
N ILE A 8 1.37 -3.26 36.19
CA ILE A 8 1.85 -2.10 35.41
C ILE A 8 2.44 -2.58 34.07
N LEU A 9 3.20 -3.68 34.08
CA LEU A 9 3.75 -4.27 32.87
C LEU A 9 2.65 -4.79 31.93
N ILE A 10 1.60 -5.41 32.47
CA ILE A 10 0.46 -5.89 31.68
C ILE A 10 -0.28 -4.72 31.01
N ILE A 11 -0.52 -3.64 31.74
CA ILE A 11 -1.18 -2.44 31.19
C ILE A 11 -0.32 -1.81 30.08
N ALA A 12 1.01 -1.75 30.27
CA ALA A 12 1.93 -1.25 29.25
C ALA A 12 1.91 -2.09 27.97
N ILE A 13 1.90 -3.43 28.10
CA ILE A 13 1.81 -4.35 26.96
C ILE A 13 0.47 -4.17 26.22
N LEU A 14 -0.64 -4.05 26.95
CA LEU A 14 -1.96 -3.83 26.37
C LEU A 14 -2.02 -2.50 25.61
N ALA A 15 -1.53 -1.41 26.22
CA ALA A 15 -1.49 -0.10 25.56
C ALA A 15 -0.62 -0.12 24.30
N PHE A 16 0.53 -0.79 24.34
CA PHE A 16 1.40 -0.96 23.18
C PHE A 16 0.70 -1.75 22.07
N ALA A 17 0.05 -2.87 22.40
CA ALA A 17 -0.69 -3.68 21.45
C ALA A 17 -1.84 -2.88 20.80
N THR A 18 -2.56 -2.04 21.55
CA THR A 18 -3.60 -1.19 21.00
C THR A 18 -3.06 -0.18 19.99
N VAL A 19 -1.94 0.48 20.29
CA VAL A 19 -1.28 1.41 19.36
C VAL A 19 -0.85 0.68 18.09
N VAL A 20 -0.30 -0.53 18.22
CA VAL A 20 0.09 -1.37 17.08
C VAL A 20 -1.12 -1.69 16.20
N VAL A 21 -2.23 -2.16 16.78
CA VAL A 21 -3.45 -2.48 16.02
C VAL A 21 -4.01 -1.26 15.28
N ILE A 22 -4.05 -0.09 15.94
CA ILE A 22 -4.50 1.16 15.30
C ILE A 22 -3.55 1.55 14.16
N ALA A 23 -2.24 1.42 14.34
CA ALA A 23 -1.26 1.70 13.28
C ALA A 23 -1.47 0.78 12.08
N PHE A 24 -1.64 -0.52 12.30
CA PHE A 24 -1.95 -1.49 11.24
C PHE A 24 -3.28 -1.15 10.53
N GLY A 25 -4.33 -0.80 11.27
CA GLY A 25 -5.62 -0.37 10.70
C GLY A 25 -5.54 0.92 9.89
N ARG A 26 -4.64 1.84 10.27
CA ARG A 26 -4.32 3.07 9.50
C ARG A 26 -3.42 2.81 8.29
N GLY A 27 -3.04 1.56 8.02
CA GLY A 27 -2.21 1.20 6.88
C GLY A 27 -0.71 1.43 7.10
N TYR A 28 -0.26 1.63 8.35
CA TYR A 28 1.16 1.61 8.67
C TYR A 28 1.66 0.18 8.52
N ARG A 29 2.11 -0.18 7.32
CA ARG A 29 2.88 -1.39 7.08
C ARG A 29 4.33 -1.06 7.47
N PRO A 30 4.91 -1.67 8.51
CA PRO A 30 6.31 -1.45 8.86
C PRO A 30 7.20 -1.93 7.71
N ASP A 31 7.54 -1.01 6.81
CA ASP A 31 8.52 -1.23 5.75
C ASP A 31 9.92 -1.00 6.36
N PHE A 32 10.50 -2.10 6.85
CA PHE A 32 11.87 -2.14 7.40
C PHE A 32 12.94 -1.75 6.36
N SER A 33 12.59 -1.59 5.08
CA SER A 33 13.53 -1.26 4.00
C SER A 33 13.81 0.24 3.89
N LYS A 34 12.84 1.13 4.21
CA LYS A 34 12.97 2.56 3.89
C LYS A 34 13.07 3.54 5.05
N LYS A 35 12.85 3.11 6.31
CA LYS A 35 12.92 4.00 7.51
C LYS A 35 12.09 5.30 7.37
N THR A 36 11.08 5.31 6.51
CA THR A 36 10.19 6.45 6.30
C THR A 36 8.74 6.00 6.36
N ILE A 37 7.98 6.66 7.22
CA ILE A 37 6.52 6.52 7.27
C ILE A 37 5.97 7.42 6.16
N SER A 38 5.71 6.84 5.00
CA SER A 38 5.08 7.55 3.88
C SER A 38 3.70 6.94 3.62
N PRO A 39 2.64 7.76 3.51
CA PRO A 39 1.30 7.25 3.23
C PRO A 39 1.28 6.60 1.85
N THR A 40 0.83 5.35 1.76
CA THR A 40 0.62 4.67 0.47
C THR A 40 -0.73 5.06 -0.14
N GLY A 41 -0.76 5.23 -1.46
CA GLY A 41 -1.98 5.38 -2.25
C GLY A 41 -2.47 4.05 -2.80
N LEU A 42 -3.77 3.99 -3.13
CA LEU A 42 -4.37 2.88 -3.86
C LEU A 42 -4.60 3.31 -5.30
N LEU A 43 -4.00 2.59 -6.24
CA LEU A 43 -4.28 2.71 -7.67
C LEU A 43 -5.23 1.58 -8.06
N VAL A 44 -6.49 1.91 -8.29
CA VAL A 44 -7.49 0.98 -8.83
C VAL A 44 -7.47 1.13 -10.34
N ALA A 45 -7.10 0.06 -11.04
CA ALA A 45 -7.04 0.04 -12.50
C ALA A 45 -8.08 -0.95 -13.03
N THR A 46 -9.11 -0.44 -13.68
CA THR A 46 -10.17 -1.22 -14.32
C THR A 46 -10.22 -0.91 -15.81
N SER A 47 -10.56 -1.90 -16.64
CA SER A 47 -10.78 -1.69 -18.07
C SER A 47 -11.89 -2.59 -18.58
N ASP A 48 -12.50 -2.17 -19.68
CA ASP A 48 -13.38 -3.00 -20.50
C ASP A 48 -12.86 -2.92 -21.95
N PRO A 49 -12.35 -4.02 -22.54
CA PRO A 49 -12.29 -5.39 -22.01
C PRO A 49 -11.26 -5.57 -20.87
N ASP A 50 -11.50 -6.56 -20.01
CA ASP A 50 -10.62 -6.88 -18.89
C ASP A 50 -9.26 -7.45 -19.35
N GLY A 51 -8.26 -7.40 -18.48
CA GLY A 51 -6.94 -8.00 -18.71
C GLY A 51 -6.03 -7.17 -19.61
N ALA A 52 -6.14 -5.85 -19.57
CA ALA A 52 -5.15 -4.92 -20.12
C ALA A 52 -3.92 -4.88 -19.21
N GLN A 53 -2.73 -4.93 -19.80
CA GLN A 53 -1.46 -4.86 -19.08
C GLN A 53 -1.27 -3.48 -18.47
N ILE A 54 -0.99 -3.44 -17.16
CA ILE A 54 -0.66 -2.23 -16.40
C ILE A 54 0.85 -2.14 -16.29
N TRP A 55 1.39 -1.10 -16.89
CA TRP A 55 2.78 -0.70 -16.81
C TRP A 55 2.91 0.53 -15.91
N LEU A 56 3.79 0.48 -14.92
CA LEU A 56 4.14 1.61 -14.06
C LEU A 56 5.60 1.95 -14.26
N ASP A 57 5.88 3.18 -14.70
CA ASP A 57 7.22 3.69 -14.99
C ASP A 57 8.02 2.75 -15.92
N GLY A 58 7.35 2.21 -16.94
CA GLY A 58 7.94 1.28 -17.89
C GLY A 58 8.11 -0.16 -17.39
N ASN A 59 7.66 -0.50 -16.19
CA ASN A 59 7.69 -1.86 -15.66
C ASN A 59 6.28 -2.48 -15.65
N LEU A 60 6.12 -3.68 -16.21
CA LEU A 60 4.88 -4.44 -16.11
C LEU A 60 4.63 -4.82 -14.65
N LYS A 61 3.46 -4.44 -14.12
CA LYS A 61 3.09 -4.69 -12.72
C LYS A 61 1.99 -5.72 -12.59
N SER A 62 0.94 -5.60 -13.39
CA SER A 62 -0.22 -6.48 -13.33
C SER A 62 -1.11 -6.30 -14.56
N ALA A 63 -2.30 -6.89 -14.56
CA ALA A 63 -3.37 -6.61 -15.50
C ALA A 63 -4.52 -5.84 -14.82
N THR A 64 -5.38 -5.17 -15.60
CA THR A 64 -6.58 -4.47 -15.11
C THR A 64 -7.54 -5.38 -14.37
N ASN A 65 -8.47 -4.74 -13.66
CA ASN A 65 -9.29 -5.30 -12.59
C ASN A 65 -8.46 -5.70 -11.36
N THR A 66 -7.48 -4.86 -11.04
CA THR A 66 -6.58 -5.03 -9.88
C THR A 66 -6.43 -3.73 -9.10
N THR A 67 -6.04 -3.86 -7.83
CA THR A 67 -5.72 -2.73 -6.95
C THR A 67 -4.25 -2.82 -6.55
N LEU A 68 -3.48 -1.81 -6.92
CA LEU A 68 -2.06 -1.71 -6.58
C LEU A 68 -1.88 -0.74 -5.41
N THR A 69 -1.14 -1.17 -4.38
CA THR A 69 -0.70 -0.28 -3.31
C THR A 69 0.65 0.32 -3.70
N LEU A 70 0.72 1.65 -3.83
CA LEU A 70 1.93 2.35 -4.26
C LEU A 70 2.38 3.35 -3.20
N PRO A 71 3.69 3.52 -2.96
CA PRO A 71 4.19 4.63 -2.16
C PRO A 71 3.83 5.96 -2.83
N PRO A 72 3.87 7.09 -2.10
CA PRO A 72 3.52 8.38 -2.68
C PRO A 72 4.62 8.81 -3.66
N GLY A 73 4.22 9.27 -4.84
CA GLY A 73 5.16 9.61 -5.90
C GLY A 73 4.46 9.88 -7.22
N TRP A 74 5.19 10.43 -8.17
CA TRP A 74 4.71 10.54 -9.54
C TRP A 74 4.91 9.21 -10.26
N TYR A 75 3.85 8.71 -10.87
CA TYR A 75 3.86 7.47 -11.65
C TYR A 75 3.37 7.75 -13.05
N THR A 76 4.08 7.21 -14.04
CA THR A 76 3.57 7.10 -15.41
C THR A 76 2.84 5.77 -15.52
N VAL A 77 1.52 5.83 -15.57
CA VAL A 77 0.65 4.67 -15.75
C VAL A 77 0.40 4.47 -17.24
N LYS A 78 0.73 3.29 -17.76
CA LYS A 78 0.46 2.91 -19.14
C LYS A 78 -0.38 1.63 -19.18
N LEU A 79 -1.50 1.68 -19.88
CA LEU A 79 -2.40 0.56 -20.11
C LEU A 79 -2.24 0.08 -21.55
N LEU A 80 -2.02 -1.22 -21.72
CA LEU A 80 -1.81 -1.84 -23.02
C LEU A 80 -2.65 -3.11 -23.16
N LYS A 81 -3.51 -3.16 -24.18
CA LYS A 81 -4.28 -4.34 -24.53
C LYS A 81 -4.09 -4.62 -26.02
N GLU A 82 -3.91 -5.89 -26.38
CA GLU A 82 -3.81 -6.29 -27.78
C GLU A 82 -5.06 -5.87 -28.54
N GLY A 83 -4.87 -5.23 -29.70
CA GLY A 83 -5.96 -4.70 -30.52
C GLY A 83 -6.51 -3.34 -30.08
N PHE A 84 -5.99 -2.72 -29.02
CA PHE A 84 -6.41 -1.40 -28.55
C PHE A 84 -5.27 -0.39 -28.58
N HIS A 85 -5.63 0.90 -28.65
CA HIS A 85 -4.65 1.96 -28.52
C HIS A 85 -4.08 2.02 -27.11
N PRO A 86 -2.74 2.18 -26.96
CA PRO A 86 -2.14 2.32 -25.65
C PRO A 86 -2.62 3.63 -25.02
N TRP A 87 -2.99 3.55 -23.74
CA TRP A 87 -3.33 4.72 -22.95
C TRP A 87 -2.19 5.00 -21.96
N GLU A 88 -1.77 6.26 -21.86
CA GLU A 88 -0.70 6.65 -20.96
C GLU A 88 -1.07 7.94 -20.23
N LYS A 89 -0.88 7.96 -18.91
CA LYS A 89 -1.13 9.12 -18.08
C LYS A 89 -0.16 9.18 -16.92
N LYS A 90 0.42 10.36 -16.73
CA LYS A 90 1.21 10.69 -15.54
C LYS A 90 0.30 11.16 -14.42
N MET A 91 0.39 10.51 -13.26
CA MET A 91 -0.42 10.79 -12.07
C MET A 91 0.48 10.90 -10.83
N LYS A 92 0.00 11.62 -9.81
CA LYS A 92 0.69 11.87 -8.53
C LYS A 92 -0.05 11.15 -7.40
#